data_AF-A0A7W5VI13-F1
#
_entry.id   AF-A0A7W5VI13-F1
#
_cell.length_a   1.000
_cell.length_b   1.000
_cell.length_c   1.000
_cell.angle_alpha   90.00
_cell.angle_beta   90.00
_cell.angle_gamma   90.00
#
_symmetry.space_group_name_H-M   'P 1'
#
loop_
_entity.id
_entity.type
_entity.pdbx_description
1 polymer ?
#
loop_
_entity_poly.entity_id
_entity_poly.type
_entity_poly.pdbx_seq_one_letter_code
_entity_poly.pdbx_strand_id
1 'polypeptide(L)' 'MTFLEAYALHGPDVERIAEALGITPPEADRLINDEMERRYQKRVQIDRRRA' A
#
# COMPACT_ATOMS: atom_id res chain seq x y z
N MET A 1 -6.55 6.35 12.64
CA MET A 1 -5.93 5.21 11.93
C MET A 1 -5.14 5.77 10.76
N THR A 2 -3.90 5.32 10.57
CA THR A 2 -3.06 5.69 9.43
C THR A 2 -3.24 4.70 8.27
N PHE A 3 -2.83 5.08 7.06
CA PHE A 3 -2.87 4.18 5.90
C PHE A 3 -2.09 2.88 6.15
N LEU A 4 -0.89 2.93 6.72
CA LEU A 4 -0.10 1.74 6.98
C LEU A 4 -0.74 0.82 8.02
N GLU A 5 -1.43 1.37 9.02
CA GLU A 5 -2.20 0.58 9.99
C GLU A 5 -3.40 -0.10 9.34
N ALA A 6 -4.18 0.64 8.53
CA ALA A 6 -5.31 0.09 7.79
C ALA A 6 -4.87 -0.99 6.78
N TYR A 7 -3.76 -0.73 6.08
CA TYR A 7 -3.16 -1.68 5.14
C TYR A 7 -2.61 -2.93 5.84
N ALA A 8 -2.03 -2.80 7.03
CA ALA A 8 -1.58 -3.94 7.82
C ALA A 8 -2.77 -4.79 8.34
N LEU A 9 -3.90 -4.15 8.66
CA LEU A 9 -5.09 -4.83 9.18
C LEU A 9 -5.93 -5.49 8.09
N HIS A 10 -6.14 -4.80 6.96
CA HIS A 10 -7.06 -5.23 5.91
C HIS A 10 -6.36 -5.78 4.65
N GLY A 11 -5.04 -5.63 4.55
CA GLY A 11 -4.32 -5.90 3.30
C GLY A 11 -4.63 -4.83 2.23
N PRO A 12 -4.39 -5.12 0.94
CA PRO A 12 -4.69 -4.20 -0.17
C PRO A 12 -6.20 -4.17 -0.51
N ASP A 13 -7.08 -4.06 0.50
CA ASP A 13 -8.52 -3.94 0.32
C ASP A 13 -8.91 -2.46 0.22
N VAL A 14 -9.23 -2.01 -0.99
CA VAL A 14 -9.56 -0.62 -1.32
C VAL A 14 -10.75 -0.10 -0.52
N GLU A 15 -11.83 -0.87 -0.45
CA GLU A 15 -13.08 -0.44 0.19
C GLU A 15 -12.90 -0.33 1.70
N ARG A 16 -12.24 -1.32 2.32
CA ARG A 16 -11.97 -1.31 3.77
C ARG A 16 -11.01 -0.21 4.17
N ILE A 17 -9.99 0.07 3.35
CA ILE A 17 -9.05 1.17 3.60
C ILE A 17 -9.74 2.53 3.41
N ALA A 18 -10.57 2.67 2.37
CA ALA A 18 -11.34 3.89 2.14
C ALA A 18 -12.27 4.20 3.32
N GLU A 19 -13.02 3.20 3.78
CA GLU A 19 -13.89 3.30 4.95
C GLU A 19 -13.09 3.64 6.23
N ALA A 20 -12.00 2.93 6.50
CA ALA A 20 -11.19 3.12 7.71
C ALA A 20 -10.49 4.48 7.78
N LEU A 21 -10.17 5.08 6.63
CA LEU A 21 -9.51 6.39 6.55
C LEU A 21 -10.47 7.55 6.26
N GLY A 22 -11.73 7.27 5.95
CA GLY A 22 -12.71 8.28 5.56
C GLY A 22 -12.33 9.00 4.25
N ILE A 23 -11.69 8.29 3.33
CA ILE A 23 -11.29 8.78 2.00
C ILE A 23 -12.10 8.09 0.90
N THR A 24 -11.97 8.57 -0.34
CA THR A 24 -12.65 7.92 -1.46
C THR A 24 -11.93 6.63 -1.89
N PRO A 25 -12.64 5.61 -2.43
CA PRO A 25 -12.00 4.41 -2.97
C PRO A 25 -10.89 4.68 -3.99
N PRO A 26 -11.01 5.66 -4.92
CA PRO A 26 -9.91 6.01 -5.83
C PRO A 26 -8.68 6.64 -5.16
N GLU A 27 -8.83 7.25 -3.99
CA GLU A 27 -7.68 7.72 -3.20
C GLU A 27 -7.02 6.58 -2.46
N ALA A 28 -7.82 5.67 -1.88
CA ALA A 28 -7.31 4.46 -1.25
C ALA A 28 -6.53 3.58 -2.23
N ASP A 29 -7.07 3.36 -3.44
CA ASP A 29 -6.41 2.60 -4.51
C ASP A 29 -5.05 3.21 -4.89
N ARG A 30 -4.96 4.54 -5.01
CA ARG A 30 -3.70 5.23 -5.27
C ARG A 30 -2.67 4.99 -4.18
N LEU A 31 -3.06 5.08 -2.91
CA LEU A 31 -2.16 4.82 -1.77
C LEU A 31 -1.68 3.36 -1.73
N ILE A 32 -2.56 2.41 -2.05
CA ILE A 32 -2.23 0.99 -2.14
C ILE A 32 -1.20 0.74 -3.25
N ASN A 33 -1.43 1.31 -4.42
CA ASN A 33 -0.53 1.19 -5.56
C ASN A 33 0.85 1.79 -5.26
N ASP A 34 0.91 2.96 -4.64
CA ASP A 34 2.17 3.60 -4.23
C ASP A 34 2.96 2.74 -3.22
N GLU A 35 2.29 2.13 -2.25
CA GLU A 35 2.93 1.25 -1.27
C GLU A 35 3.42 -0.06 -1.91
N MET A 36 2.64 -0.65 -2.80
CA MET A 36 3.03 -1.83 -3.57
C MET A 36 4.25 -1.56 -4.44
N GLU A 37 4.26 -0.44 -5.16
CA GLU A 37 5.38 -0.01 -5.99
C GLU A 37 6.64 0.21 -5.13
N ARG A 38 6.52 0.89 -3.98
CA ARG A 38 7.66 1.06 -3.05
C ARG A 38 8.22 -0.28 -2.57
N ARG A 39 7.37 -1.26 -2.26
CA ARG A 39 7.81 -2.60 -1.85
C ARG A 39 8.48 -3.34 -2.99
N TYR A 40 7.94 -3.23 -4.20
CA TYR A 40 8.52 -3.81 -5.39
C TYR A 40 9.92 -3.23 -5.67
N GLN A 41 10.06 -1.90 -5.67
CA GLN A 41 11.34 -1.22 -5.87
C GLN A 41 12.39 -1.62 -4.82
N LYS A 42 11.99 -1.75 -3.54
CA LYS A 42 12.89 -2.24 -2.48
C LYS A 42 13.39 -3.66 -2.78
N ARG A 43 12.52 -4.56 -3.23
CA ARG A 43 12.90 -5.93 -3.61
C ARG A 43 13.85 -5.94 -4.80
N VAL A 44 13.51 -5.22 -5.87
CA VAL A 44 14.36 -5.09 -7.07
C VAL A 44 15.75 -4.54 -6.73
N GLN A 45 15.84 -3.54 -5.85
CA GLN A 45 17.13 -3.00 -5.39
C GLN A 45 17.95 -4.02 -4.60
N ILE A 46 17.31 -4.82 -3.73
CA ILE A 46 17.99 -5.87 -2.97
C ILE A 46 18.53 -6.94 -3.93
N ASP A 47 17.72 -7.37 -4.89
CA ASP A 47 18.12 -8.39 -5.86
C ASP A 47 19.28 -7.90 -6.74
N ARG A 48 19.25 -6.64 -7.18
CA ARG A 48 20.36 -6.03 -7.93
C ARG A 48 21.66 -5.90 -7.13
N ARG A 49 21.60 -5.80 -5.79
CA ARG A 49 22.81 -5.79 -4.94
C ARG A 49 23.38 -7.18 -4.68
N ARG A 50 22.58 -8.24 -4.92
CA ARG A 50 22.99 -9.64 -4.73
C ARG A 50 23.48 -10.31 -6.03
N ALA A 51 23.11 -9.75 -7.20
CA ALA A 51 23.63 -10.13 -8.51
C ALA A 51 25.01 -9.51 -8.77
#